data_AF-A0A5D2J2J1-F1
#
_entry.id   AF-A0A5D2J2J1-F1
#
_cell.length_a   1.000
_cell.length_b   1.000
_cell.length_c   1.000
_cell.angle_alpha   90.00
_cell.angle_beta   90.00
_cell.angle_gamma   90.00
#
_symmetry.space_group_name_H-M   'P 1'
#
loop_
_entity.id
_entity.type
_entity.pdbx_description
1 polymer ?
#
loop_
_entity_poly.entity_id
_entity_poly.type
_entity_poly.pdbx_seq_one_letter_code
_entity_poly.pdbx_strand_id
1 'polypeptide(L)'
;WIRPQEVEAVLRFQASHPTVTYLLPQIKTLHTSLLHLHHHKSQQPQVQQDQHHQSLPSHFHLLHLVENLGDAIDNGTRDQHSDDLINELNNHFEKCQQLLNSIGASINTKPMTVEGQKQKLEESEQLLNQRRDLIANCRSSVEDLVKTEP
;
A
#
# COMPACT_ATOMS: atom_id res chain seq x y z
N TRP A 1 -17.31 9.38 -11.44
CA TRP A 1 -18.32 10.38 -11.07
C TRP A 1 -19.66 9.92 -11.60
N ILE A 2 -20.53 9.37 -10.75
CA ILE A 2 -21.94 9.18 -11.12
C ILE A 2 -22.59 10.56 -10.98
N ARG A 3 -23.18 11.06 -12.06
CA ARG A 3 -23.73 12.42 -12.08
C ARG A 3 -25.01 12.45 -11.22
N PRO A 4 -25.31 13.55 -10.49
CA PRO A 4 -26.51 13.66 -9.64
C PRO A 4 -27.82 13.29 -10.35
N GLN A 5 -27.88 13.56 -11.65
CA GLN A 5 -28.99 13.19 -12.54
C GLN A 5 -29.24 11.67 -12.66
N GLU A 6 -28.23 10.83 -12.45
CA GLU A 6 -28.42 9.37 -12.47
C GLU A 6 -28.96 8.83 -11.14
N VAL A 7 -28.69 9.53 -10.04
CA VAL A 7 -29.30 9.23 -8.73
C VAL A 7 -30.80 9.58 -8.75
N GLU A 8 -31.14 10.73 -9.34
CA GLU A 8 -32.52 11.13 -9.63
C GLU A 8 -33.23 10.12 -10.54
N ALA A 9 -32.57 9.62 -11.59
CA ALA A 9 -33.14 8.63 -12.49
C ALA A 9 -33.47 7.30 -11.77
N VAL A 10 -32.59 6.84 -10.87
CA VAL A 10 -32.82 5.64 -10.06
C VAL A 10 -33.97 5.84 -9.07
N LEU A 11 -34.06 7.02 -8.43
CA LEU A 11 -35.18 7.36 -7.53
C LEU A 11 -36.51 7.46 -8.28
N ARG A 12 -36.53 7.97 -9.52
CA ARG A 12 -37.72 8.03 -10.37
C ARG A 12 -38.16 6.65 -10.89
N PHE A 13 -37.19 5.81 -11.27
CA PHE A 13 -37.44 4.42 -11.65
C PHE A 13 -38.02 3.60 -10.49
N GLN A 14 -37.58 3.90 -9.27
CA GLN A 14 -38.13 3.33 -8.04
C GLN A 14 -39.56 3.80 -7.75
N ALA A 15 -39.88 5.08 -7.94
CA ALA A 15 -41.23 5.61 -7.71
C ALA A 15 -42.30 4.97 -8.64
N SER A 16 -41.88 4.38 -9.76
CA SER A 16 -42.75 3.70 -10.72
C SER A 16 -42.87 2.18 -10.52
N HIS A 17 -42.06 1.57 -9.65
CA HIS A 17 -42.01 0.11 -9.45
C HIS A 17 -41.95 -0.28 -7.96
N PRO A 18 -43.10 -0.45 -7.27
CA PRO A 18 -43.16 -0.68 -5.82
C PRO A 18 -42.55 -2.02 -5.37
N THR A 19 -42.38 -2.98 -6.28
CA THR A 19 -41.73 -4.28 -6.01
C THR A 19 -40.22 -4.15 -5.73
N VAL A 20 -39.58 -3.05 -6.15
CA VAL A 20 -38.13 -2.84 -6.03
C VAL A 20 -37.72 -2.25 -4.67
N THR A 21 -38.70 -1.95 -3.80
CA THR A 21 -38.49 -1.33 -2.48
C THR A 21 -37.56 -2.12 -1.57
N TYR A 22 -37.53 -3.46 -1.68
CA TYR A 22 -36.65 -4.33 -0.88
C TYR A 22 -35.15 -4.16 -1.22
N LEU A 23 -34.81 -3.63 -2.40
CA LEU A 23 -33.42 -3.40 -2.80
C LEU A 23 -32.84 -2.07 -2.27
N LEU A 24 -33.67 -1.21 -1.68
CA LEU A 24 -33.28 0.11 -1.18
C LEU A 24 -32.15 0.06 -0.14
N PRO A 25 -32.16 -0.84 0.86
CA PRO A 25 -31.08 -0.93 1.84
C PRO A 25 -29.78 -1.39 1.20
N GLN A 26 -29.85 -2.34 0.24
CA GLN A 26 -28.67 -2.88 -0.41
C GLN A 26 -27.97 -1.84 -1.30
N ILE A 27 -28.74 -1.04 -2.04
CA ILE A 27 -28.21 0.04 -2.89
C ILE A 27 -27.57 1.14 -2.02
N LYS A 28 -28.20 1.51 -0.91
CA LYS A 28 -27.64 2.48 0.05
C LYS A 28 -26.35 1.97 0.69
N THR A 29 -26.29 0.70 1.06
CA THR A 29 -25.08 0.07 1.59
C THR A 29 -23.96 0.05 0.54
N LEU A 30 -24.23 -0.36 -0.70
CA LEU A 30 -23.26 -0.35 -1.80
C LEU A 30 -22.72 1.06 -2.08
N HIS A 31 -23.59 2.06 -2.12
CA HIS A 31 -23.19 3.47 -2.30
C HIS A 31 -22.29 3.96 -1.15
N THR A 32 -22.64 3.61 0.09
CA THR A 32 -21.87 3.99 1.28
C THR A 32 -20.49 3.32 1.29
N SER A 33 -20.40 2.05 0.92
CA SER A 33 -19.11 1.34 0.75
C SER A 33 -18.27 1.93 -0.38
N LEU A 34 -18.88 2.34 -1.50
CA LEU A 34 -18.18 3.03 -2.60
C LEU A 34 -17.64 4.40 -2.17
N LEU A 35 -18.40 5.17 -1.39
CA LEU A 35 -17.92 6.44 -0.84
C LEU A 35 -16.77 6.25 0.16
N HIS A 36 -16.83 5.23 1.04
CA HIS A 36 -15.75 4.92 1.97
C HIS A 36 -14.48 4.45 1.25
N LEU A 37 -14.60 3.63 0.20
CA LEU A 37 -13.46 3.22 -0.63
C LEU A 37 -12.81 4.42 -1.33
N HIS A 38 -13.61 5.40 -1.75
CA HIS A 38 -13.09 6.63 -2.37
C HIS A 38 -12.41 7.56 -1.33
N HIS A 39 -12.96 7.69 -0.12
CA HIS A 39 -12.37 8.53 0.93
C HIS A 39 -10.98 8.03 1.38
N HIS A 40 -10.78 6.71 1.40
CA HIS A 40 -9.47 6.12 1.76
C HIS A 40 -8.35 6.40 0.75
N LYS A 41 -8.68 6.78 -0.50
CA LYS A 41 -7.67 7.08 -1.53
C LYS A 41 -7.12 8.50 -1.44
N SER A 42 -7.79 9.42 -0.74
CA SER A 42 -7.41 10.86 -0.70
C SER A 42 -6.81 11.35 0.61
N GLN A 43 -6.78 10.53 1.67
CA GLN A 43 -6.09 10.88 2.92
C GLN A 43 -4.84 10.01 3.08
N GLN A 44 -3.78 10.34 2.35
CA GLN A 44 -2.44 10.09 2.87
C GLN A 44 -2.16 11.16 3.94
N PRO A 45 -1.86 10.80 5.19
CA PRO A 45 -1.34 11.75 6.15
C PRO A 45 -0.02 12.29 5.61
N GLN A 46 0.05 13.60 5.40
CA GLN A 46 1.30 14.30 5.16
C GLN A 46 2.07 14.27 6.49
N VAL A 47 2.86 13.22 6.70
CA VAL A 47 3.75 13.15 7.85
C VAL A 47 4.86 14.16 7.59
N GLN A 48 4.81 15.30 8.28
CA GLN A 48 5.93 16.22 8.42
C GLN A 48 7.07 15.43 9.08
N GLN A 49 8.01 14.95 8.26
CA GLN A 49 9.25 14.39 8.74
C GLN A 49 10.36 15.39 8.42
N ASP A 50 10.47 16.40 9.28
CA ASP A 50 11.75 17.06 9.55
C ASP A 50 12.66 16.03 10.20
N GLN A 51 13.29 15.21 9.38
CA GLN A 51 14.45 14.47 9.79
C GLN A 51 15.42 14.57 8.62
N HIS A 52 16.56 15.20 8.91
CA HIS A 52 17.71 15.33 8.02
C HIS A 52 18.03 13.98 7.35
N HIS A 53 17.44 13.72 6.18
CA HIS A 53 17.89 12.65 5.32
C HIS A 53 19.16 13.16 4.65
N GLN A 54 20.28 13.09 5.37
CA GLN A 54 21.57 13.07 4.70
C GLN A 54 21.51 11.94 3.68
N SER A 55 21.66 12.28 2.40
CA SER A 55 21.33 11.43 1.27
C SER A 55 21.97 10.04 1.42
N LEU A 56 21.20 8.98 1.16
CA LEU A 56 21.65 7.58 1.24
C LEU A 56 23.06 7.32 0.66
N PRO A 57 23.49 7.92 -0.48
CA PRO A 57 24.80 7.63 -1.06
C PRO A 57 25.99 8.08 -0.20
N SER A 58 25.86 9.12 0.64
CA SER A 58 27.00 9.67 1.39
C SER A 58 27.48 8.72 2.50
N HIS A 59 26.60 7.86 3.01
CA HIS A 59 26.93 6.93 4.11
C HIS A 59 27.80 5.76 3.66
N PHE A 60 27.80 5.44 2.36
CA PHE A 60 28.50 4.27 1.79
C PHE A 60 29.86 4.60 1.18
N HIS A 61 30.44 5.78 1.47
CA HIS A 61 31.80 6.12 1.04
C HIS A 61 32.87 5.45 1.93
N LEU A 62 32.79 4.12 2.05
CA LEU A 62 33.71 3.30 2.87
C LEU A 62 35.01 2.96 2.12
N LEU A 63 34.96 2.95 0.79
CA LEU A 63 36.03 2.42 -0.05
C LEU A 63 37.38 3.10 0.25
N HIS A 64 37.41 4.43 0.28
CA HIS A 64 38.62 5.19 0.56
C HIS A 64 39.20 4.95 1.97
N LEU A 65 38.34 4.74 2.97
CA LEU A 65 38.78 4.43 4.34
C LEU A 65 39.39 3.02 4.43
N VAL A 66 38.79 2.06 3.72
CA VAL A 66 39.31 0.68 3.66
C VAL A 66 40.61 0.60 2.87
N GLU A 67 40.71 1.32 1.74
CA GLU A 67 41.93 1.40 0.93
C GLU A 67 43.09 2.01 1.74
N ASN A 68 42.88 3.16 2.38
CA ASN A 68 43.92 3.80 3.19
C ASN A 68 44.33 2.95 4.41
N LEU A 69 43.38 2.22 5.01
CA LEU A 69 43.70 1.30 6.10
C LEU A 69 44.51 0.09 5.60
N GLY A 70 44.19 -0.43 4.42
CA GLY A 70 44.98 -1.47 3.74
C GLY A 70 46.42 -1.03 3.51
N ASP A 71 46.60 0.17 2.95
CA ASP A 71 47.92 0.76 2.71
C ASP A 71 48.70 0.95 4.04
N ALA A 72 48.05 1.40 5.11
CA ALA A 72 48.69 1.57 6.41
C ALA A 72 49.15 0.23 7.02
N ILE A 73 48.39 -0.84 6.80
CA ILE A 73 48.73 -2.20 7.26
C ILE A 73 49.88 -2.78 6.42
N ASP A 74 49.80 -2.68 5.09
CA ASP A 74 50.81 -3.22 4.17
C ASP A 74 52.17 -2.53 4.33
N ASN A 75 52.17 -1.24 4.66
CA ASN A 75 53.38 -0.49 4.95
C ASN A 75 53.90 -0.69 6.40
N GLY A 76 53.22 -1.50 7.21
CA GLY A 76 53.63 -1.80 8.60
C GLY A 76 53.51 -0.63 9.56
N THR A 77 52.81 0.44 9.17
CA THR A 77 52.58 1.65 9.97
C THR A 77 51.33 1.48 10.82
N ARG A 78 51.40 0.61 11.84
CA ARG A 78 50.41 0.62 12.90
C ARG A 78 50.69 1.79 13.84
N ASP A 79 50.18 2.94 13.46
CA ASP A 79 50.32 4.21 14.15
C ASP A 79 48.94 4.80 14.51
N GLN A 80 48.94 5.96 15.15
CA GLN A 80 47.71 6.66 15.53
C GLN A 80 46.78 6.89 14.32
N HIS A 81 47.32 7.06 13.11
CA HIS A 81 46.53 7.25 11.92
C HIS A 81 45.72 6.00 11.55
N SER A 82 46.33 4.81 11.66
CA SER A 82 45.62 3.54 11.45
C SER A 82 44.48 3.32 12.48
N ASP A 83 44.69 3.72 13.75
CA ASP A 83 43.67 3.64 14.80
C ASP A 83 42.51 4.63 14.53
N ASP A 84 42.82 5.84 14.04
CA ASP A 84 41.81 6.84 13.65
C ASP A 84 40.96 6.35 12.46
N LEU A 85 41.58 5.71 11.46
CA LEU A 85 40.88 5.12 10.31
C LEU A 85 39.93 4.00 10.74
N ILE A 86 40.34 3.14 11.68
CA ILE A 86 39.50 2.07 12.22
C ILE A 86 38.30 2.67 12.96
N ASN A 87 38.51 3.71 13.77
CA ASN A 87 37.42 4.38 14.47
C ASN A 87 36.43 5.03 13.50
N GLU A 88 36.91 5.71 12.46
CA GLU A 88 36.03 6.33 11.45
C GLU A 88 35.22 5.27 10.68
N LEU A 89 35.84 4.14 10.32
CA LEU A 89 35.15 3.01 9.71
C LEU A 89 34.04 2.47 10.61
N ASN A 90 34.34 2.24 11.90
CA ASN A 90 33.35 1.77 12.87
C ASN A 90 32.17 2.75 13.00
N ASN A 91 32.44 4.04 13.09
CA ASN A 91 31.40 5.08 13.14
C ASN A 91 30.52 5.06 11.88
N HIS A 92 31.12 4.88 10.71
CA HIS A 92 30.38 4.78 9.46
C HIS A 92 29.52 3.50 9.39
N PHE A 93 30.04 2.36 9.84
CA PHE A 93 29.26 1.11 9.92
C PHE A 93 28.07 1.25 10.87
N GLU A 94 28.25 1.89 12.02
CA GLU A 94 27.17 2.12 12.97
C GLU A 94 26.06 2.99 12.36
N LYS A 95 26.44 4.09 11.68
CA LYS A 95 25.47 4.94 10.96
C LYS A 95 24.75 4.17 9.85
N CYS A 96 25.46 3.34 9.08
CA CYS A 96 24.86 2.48 8.06
C CYS A 96 23.85 1.49 8.67
N GLN A 97 24.21 0.87 9.79
CA GLN A 97 23.34 -0.07 10.49
C GLN A 97 22.08 0.61 11.01
N GLN A 98 22.21 1.80 11.61
CA GLN A 98 21.07 2.60 12.08
C GLN A 98 20.13 2.98 10.92
N LEU A 99 20.69 3.37 9.77
CA LEU A 99 19.92 3.66 8.57
C LEU A 99 19.16 2.41 8.07
N LEU A 100 19.82 1.26 7.98
CA LEU A 100 19.19 0.00 7.57
C LEU A 100 18.07 -0.41 8.54
N ASN A 101 18.28 -0.25 9.85
CA ASN A 101 17.27 -0.52 10.86
C ASN A 101 16.05 0.41 10.71
N SER A 102 16.28 1.71 10.47
CA SER A 102 15.23 2.69 10.21
C SER A 102 14.42 2.37 8.94
N ILE A 103 15.12 2.00 7.86
CA ILE A 103 14.50 1.56 6.60
C ILE A 103 13.67 0.30 6.84
N GLY A 104 14.24 -0.72 7.49
CA GLY A 104 13.54 -1.97 7.80
C GLY A 104 12.28 -1.74 8.65
N ALA A 105 12.36 -0.89 9.66
CA ALA A 105 11.20 -0.51 10.48
C ALA A 105 10.12 0.22 9.66
N SER A 106 10.51 1.11 8.73
CA SER A 106 9.55 1.84 7.89
C SER A 106 8.91 0.97 6.79
N ILE A 107 9.64 0.01 6.23
CA ILE A 107 9.13 -0.88 5.19
C ILE A 107 8.00 -1.75 5.73
N ASN A 108 8.10 -2.25 6.96
CA ASN A 108 7.09 -3.11 7.57
C ASN A 108 5.79 -2.38 7.93
N THR A 109 5.79 -1.04 7.93
CA THR A 109 4.64 -0.23 8.39
C THR A 109 3.93 0.52 7.26
N LYS A 110 4.51 0.60 6.06
CA LYS A 110 3.89 1.29 4.92
C LYS A 110 3.05 0.33 4.06
N PRO A 111 1.72 0.56 3.92
CA PRO A 111 0.83 -0.26 3.09
C PRO A 111 1.04 -0.08 1.57
N MET A 112 2.18 0.47 1.16
CA MET A 112 2.59 0.71 -0.23
C MET A 112 3.75 -0.21 -0.66
N THR A 113 4.16 -1.18 0.16
CA THR A 113 5.11 -2.20 -0.30
C THR A 113 4.49 -3.03 -1.42
N VAL A 114 5.31 -3.54 -2.34
CA VAL A 114 4.86 -4.38 -3.46
C VAL A 114 4.10 -5.60 -2.93
N GLU A 115 4.56 -6.21 -1.85
CA GLU A 115 3.88 -7.34 -1.21
C GLU A 115 2.51 -6.93 -0.64
N GLY A 116 2.43 -5.78 0.03
CA GLY A 116 1.15 -5.27 0.54
C GLY A 116 0.15 -4.91 -0.57
N GLN A 117 0.64 -4.43 -1.72
CA GLN A 117 -0.19 -4.20 -2.90
C GLN A 117 -0.68 -5.51 -3.52
N LYS A 118 0.18 -6.52 -3.62
CA LYS A 118 -0.15 -7.86 -4.11
C LYS A 118 -1.22 -8.52 -3.24
N GLN A 119 -1.09 -8.46 -1.91
CA GLN A 119 -2.09 -9.00 -0.98
C GLN A 119 -3.46 -8.34 -1.19
N LYS A 120 -3.52 -7.01 -1.28
CA LYS A 120 -4.78 -6.28 -1.52
C LYS A 120 -5.41 -6.63 -2.87
N LEU A 121 -4.59 -6.87 -3.89
CA LEU A 121 -5.06 -7.29 -5.20
C LEU A 121 -5.72 -8.67 -5.12
N GLU A 122 -5.08 -9.62 -4.42
CA GLU A 122 -5.61 -10.97 -4.21
C GLU A 122 -6.94 -10.96 -3.44
N GLU A 123 -7.02 -10.20 -2.34
CA GLU A 123 -8.27 -10.02 -1.58
C GLU A 123 -9.39 -9.43 -2.44
N SER A 124 -9.07 -8.44 -3.28
CA SER A 124 -10.03 -7.83 -4.21
C SER A 124 -10.49 -8.80 -5.29
N GLU A 125 -9.60 -9.66 -5.79
CA GLU A 125 -9.92 -10.67 -6.80
C GLU A 125 -10.86 -11.75 -6.24
N GLN A 126 -10.61 -12.21 -5.02
CA GLN A 126 -11.49 -13.16 -4.33
C GLN A 126 -12.91 -12.59 -4.17
N LEU A 127 -13.04 -11.33 -3.76
CA LEU A 127 -14.34 -10.65 -3.64
C LEU A 127 -15.04 -10.50 -5.00
N LEU A 128 -14.28 -10.24 -6.07
CA LEU A 128 -14.85 -10.17 -7.42
C LEU A 128 -15.36 -11.53 -7.89
N ASN A 129 -14.66 -12.61 -7.59
CA ASN A 129 -15.10 -13.96 -7.93
C ASN A 129 -16.37 -14.35 -7.17
N GLN A 130 -16.42 -14.09 -5.86
CA GLN A 130 -17.64 -14.30 -5.06
C GLN A 130 -18.85 -13.53 -5.64
N ARG A 131 -18.64 -12.28 -6.07
CA ARG A 131 -19.70 -11.49 -6.71
C ARG A 131 -20.16 -12.09 -8.04
N ARG A 132 -19.24 -12.58 -8.87
CA ARG A 132 -19.58 -13.25 -10.14
C ARG A 132 -20.43 -14.49 -9.91
N ASP A 133 -20.07 -15.30 -8.91
CA ASP A 133 -20.80 -16.52 -8.56
C ASP A 133 -22.22 -16.19 -8.08
N LEU A 134 -22.37 -15.19 -7.20
CA LEU A 134 -23.68 -14.72 -6.75
C LEU A 134 -24.54 -14.20 -7.92
N ILE A 135 -23.96 -13.43 -8.84
CA ILE A 135 -24.67 -12.96 -10.03
C ILE A 135 -25.12 -14.13 -10.90
N ALA A 136 -24.26 -15.13 -11.09
CA ALA A 136 -24.60 -16.33 -11.86
C ALA A 136 -25.76 -17.11 -11.21
N ASN A 137 -25.71 -17.28 -9.89
CA ASN A 137 -26.77 -17.95 -9.12
C ASN A 137 -28.09 -17.19 -9.21
N CYS A 138 -28.08 -15.86 -8.99
CA CYS A 138 -29.27 -15.03 -9.13
C CYS A 138 -29.86 -15.12 -10.55
N ARG A 139 -29.01 -15.11 -11.58
CA ARG A 139 -29.45 -15.26 -12.97
C ARG A 139 -30.16 -16.60 -13.17
N SER A 140 -29.57 -17.69 -12.70
CA SER A 140 -30.19 -19.02 -12.76
C SER A 140 -31.55 -19.04 -12.05
N SER A 141 -31.63 -18.52 -10.83
CA SER A 141 -32.89 -18.48 -10.07
C SER A 141 -33.99 -17.67 -10.77
N VAL A 142 -33.63 -16.56 -11.43
CA VAL A 142 -34.58 -15.77 -12.23
C VAL A 142 -35.03 -16.54 -13.48
N GLU A 143 -34.11 -17.18 -14.20
CA GLU A 143 -34.45 -18.00 -15.37
C GLU A 143 -35.37 -19.15 -15.02
N ASP A 144 -35.14 -19.82 -13.89
CA ASP A 144 -36.00 -20.91 -13.41
C ASP A 144 -37.39 -20.41 -13.04
N LEU A 145 -37.48 -19.25 -12.36
CA LEU A 145 -38.76 -18.65 -12.01
C LEU A 145 -39.60 -18.31 -13.24
N VAL A 146 -38.97 -17.70 -14.26
CA VAL A 146 -39.62 -17.34 -15.54
C VAL A 146 -40.09 -18.59 -16.30
N LYS A 147 -39.35 -19.70 -16.24
CA LYS A 147 -39.76 -20.97 -16.88
C LYS A 147 -40.93 -21.65 -16.16
N THR A 148 -41.14 -21.37 -14.88
CA THR A 148 -42.24 -21.92 -14.08
C THR A 148 -43.52 -21.07 -14.08
N GLU A 149 -43.51 -19.89 -14.72
CA GLU A 149 -44.69 -19.05 -14.90
C GLU A 149 -45.53 -19.59 -16.08
N PRO A 150 -46.84 -19.89 -15.88
CA PRO A 150 -47.68 -20.58 -16.87
C PRO A 150 -48.09 -19.73 -18.09
#